data_AF-A0A413NKV7-F1
#
_entry.id   AF-A0A413NKV7-F1
#
_cell.length_a   1.000
_cell.length_b   1.000
_cell.length_c   1.000
_cell.angle_alpha   90.00
_cell.angle_beta   90.00
_cell.angle_gamma   90.00
#
_symmetry.space_group_name_H-M   'P 1'
#
loop_
_entity.id
_entity.type
_entity.pdbx_description
1 polymer ?
#
loop_
_entity_poly.entity_id
_entity_poly.type
_entity_poly.pdbx_seq_one_letter_code
_entity_poly.pdbx_strand_id
1 'polypeptide(L)'
;METQVLTSNGTVQSGNVSAEYMATHDLSENKHSFVSYIKKDGKQVGYMNYSEGKRLTLSLSDPDALTGEEQKSIVAILIEKLQEKKQMTVQVSDAE
;
A
#
# COMPACT_ATOMS: atom_id res chain seq x y z
N MET A 1 9.24 -9.65 -24.79
CA MET A 1 7.88 -9.61 -24.22
C MET A 1 7.80 -8.31 -23.43
N GLU A 2 6.85 -7.44 -23.73
CA GLU A 2 6.62 -6.26 -22.89
C GLU A 2 6.03 -6.70 -21.55
N THR A 3 6.65 -6.27 -20.44
CA THR A 3 6.08 -6.48 -19.12
C THR A 3 4.86 -5.58 -18.98
N GLN A 4 3.66 -6.15 -18.91
CA GLN A 4 2.45 -5.39 -18.64
C GLN A 4 2.33 -5.19 -17.12
N VAL A 5 2.56 -3.96 -16.65
CA VAL A 5 2.44 -3.60 -15.24
C VAL A 5 1.30 -2.60 -15.06
N LEU A 6 0.28 -2.96 -14.29
CA LEU A 6 -0.76 -2.04 -13.88
C LEU A 6 -0.31 -1.32 -12.61
N THR A 7 -0.28 0.01 -12.64
CA THR A 7 0.10 0.83 -11.48
C THR A 7 -1.09 1.64 -10.98
N SER A 8 -1.24 1.76 -9.67
CA SER A 8 -2.17 2.67 -9.00
C SER A 8 -1.42 3.41 -7.92
N ASN A 9 -1.59 4.72 -7.87
CA ASN A 9 -0.98 5.58 -6.87
C ASN A 9 -2.03 6.51 -6.27
N GLY A 10 -1.79 6.94 -5.05
CA GLY A 10 -2.69 7.86 -4.38
C GLY A 10 -2.20 8.27 -3.02
N THR A 11 -3.00 9.11 -2.38
CA THR A 11 -2.76 9.57 -1.01
C THR A 11 -3.98 9.21 -0.17
N VAL A 12 -3.72 8.72 1.04
CA VAL A 12 -4.74 8.49 2.06
C VAL A 12 -4.41 9.31 3.29
N GLN A 13 -5.42 9.66 4.09
CA GLN A 13 -5.24 10.48 5.28
C GLN A 13 -6.14 9.97 6.42
N SER A 14 -5.60 10.00 7.63
CA SER A 14 -6.31 9.80 8.89
C SER A 14 -5.79 10.83 9.90
N GLY A 15 -6.61 11.82 10.23
CA GLY A 15 -6.21 12.94 11.08
C GLY A 15 -5.02 13.71 10.49
N ASN A 16 -3.94 13.82 11.27
CA ASN A 16 -2.67 14.45 10.88
C ASN A 16 -1.64 13.46 10.29
N VAL A 17 -2.04 12.20 10.11
CA VAL A 17 -1.23 11.17 9.45
C VAL A 17 -1.72 10.98 8.02
N SER A 18 -0.81 10.98 7.07
CA SER A 18 -1.08 10.71 5.67
C SER A 18 -0.15 9.62 5.15
N ALA A 19 -0.53 8.97 4.06
CA ALA A 19 0.35 8.04 3.38
C ALA A 19 0.19 8.16 1.87
N GLU A 20 1.30 8.38 1.18
CA GLU A 20 1.40 8.25 -0.28
C GLU A 20 1.69 6.81 -0.60
N TYR A 21 0.88 6.17 -1.45
CA TYR A 21 1.04 4.77 -1.81
C TYR A 21 1.18 4.56 -3.31
N MET A 22 1.82 3.46 -3.66
CA MET A 22 1.90 2.90 -5.00
C MET A 22 1.67 1.40 -4.91
N ALA A 23 0.66 0.92 -5.64
CA ALA A 23 0.34 -0.48 -5.83
C ALA A 23 0.63 -0.86 -7.27
N THR A 24 1.34 -1.97 -7.49
CA THR A 24 1.59 -2.52 -8.82
C THR A 24 1.07 -3.93 -8.93
N HIS A 25 0.63 -4.29 -10.13
CA HIS A 25 0.33 -5.66 -10.53
C HIS A 25 1.11 -5.97 -11.80
N ASP A 26 2.10 -6.84 -11.66
CA ASP A 26 2.78 -7.46 -12.79
C ASP A 26 1.87 -8.56 -13.35
N LEU A 27 1.30 -8.33 -14.53
CA LEU A 27 0.40 -9.27 -15.20
C LEU A 27 1.13 -10.48 -15.75
N SER A 28 2.43 -10.36 -16.05
CA SER A 28 3.23 -11.45 -16.61
C SER A 28 3.55 -12.52 -15.56
N GLU A 29 3.80 -12.09 -14.32
CA GLU A 29 4.07 -12.98 -13.20
C GLU A 29 2.85 -13.20 -12.28
N ASN A 30 1.74 -12.50 -12.57
CA ASN A 30 0.58 -12.37 -11.69
C ASN A 30 0.96 -12.01 -10.23
N LYS A 31 1.88 -11.05 -10.07
CA LYS A 31 2.38 -10.63 -8.74
C LYS A 31 1.95 -9.23 -8.39
N HIS A 32 1.55 -9.03 -7.15
CA HIS A 32 1.23 -7.72 -6.62
C HIS A 32 2.34 -7.19 -5.74
N SER A 33 2.58 -5.89 -5.82
CA SER A 33 3.43 -5.19 -4.87
C SER A 33 2.75 -3.91 -4.41
N PHE A 34 3.09 -3.48 -3.21
CA PHE A 34 2.56 -2.27 -2.61
C PHE A 34 3.64 -1.63 -1.77
N VAL A 35 3.79 -0.33 -1.90
CA VAL A 35 4.66 0.49 -1.06
C VAL A 35 3.90 1.75 -0.68
N SER A 36 4.05 2.19 0.56
CA SER A 36 3.52 3.46 1.01
C SER A 36 4.47 4.16 1.96
N TYR A 37 4.56 5.48 1.85
CA TYR A 37 5.34 6.35 2.72
C TYR A 37 4.41 7.10 3.66
N ILE A 38 4.56 6.86 4.96
CA ILE A 38 3.70 7.41 6.00
C ILE A 38 4.31 8.71 6.48
N LYS A 39 3.53 9.78 6.48
CA LYS A 39 3.90 11.12 6.94
C LYS A 39 3.00 11.56 8.10
N LYS A 40 3.58 12.13 9.15
CA LYS A 40 2.87 12.81 10.24
C LYS A 40 3.30 14.26 10.26
N ASP A 41 2.34 15.19 10.27
CA ASP A 41 2.60 16.64 10.25
C ASP A 41 3.58 17.05 9.10
N GLY A 42 3.43 16.41 7.94
CA GLY A 42 4.25 16.65 6.75
C GLY A 42 5.64 15.98 6.74
N LYS A 43 6.05 15.30 7.82
CA LYS A 43 7.35 14.61 7.90
C LYS A 43 7.16 13.12 7.71
N GLN A 44 8.00 12.49 6.88
CA GLN A 44 7.98 11.04 6.72
C GLN A 44 8.45 10.37 8.02
N VAL A 45 7.58 9.53 8.57
CA VAL A 45 7.80 8.81 9.83
C VAL A 45 7.94 7.31 9.64
N GLY A 46 7.62 6.78 8.46
CA GLY A 46 7.76 5.36 8.19
C GLY A 46 7.33 4.97 6.78
N TYR A 47 7.33 3.68 6.53
CA TYR A 47 6.80 3.09 5.31
C TYR A 47 6.15 1.74 5.59
N MET A 48 5.23 1.35 4.72
CA MET A 48 4.66 0.02 4.69
C MET A 48 4.92 -0.57 3.31
N ASN A 49 5.30 -1.85 3.25
CA ASN A 49 5.50 -2.53 1.99
C ASN A 49 4.96 -3.96 2.01
N TYR A 50 4.57 -4.41 0.82
CA TYR A 50 4.08 -5.74 0.54
C TYR A 50 4.58 -6.19 -0.83
N SER A 51 4.85 -7.47 -0.94
CA SER A 51 5.05 -8.15 -2.23
C SER A 51 4.40 -9.51 -2.13
N GLU A 52 3.83 -9.99 -3.24
CA GLU A 52 3.19 -11.30 -3.31
C GLU A 52 4.15 -12.41 -2.80
N GLY A 53 3.63 -13.30 -1.96
CA GLY A 53 4.44 -14.33 -1.28
C GLY A 53 5.36 -13.84 -0.15
N LYS A 54 5.39 -12.53 0.16
CA LYS A 54 6.12 -11.95 1.30
C LYS A 54 5.17 -11.40 2.35
N ARG A 55 5.67 -11.30 3.58
CA ARG A 55 4.93 -10.70 4.69
C ARG A 55 4.84 -9.18 4.51
N LEU A 56 3.64 -8.65 4.70
CA LEU A 56 3.41 -7.20 4.86
C LEU A 56 4.27 -6.68 6.01
N THR A 57 5.07 -5.66 5.75
CA THR A 57 5.97 -5.08 6.75
C THR A 57 5.68 -3.60 6.91
N LEU A 58 5.61 -3.16 8.16
CA LEU A 58 5.56 -1.76 8.55
C LEU A 58 6.87 -1.43 9.25
N SER A 59 7.52 -0.35 8.84
CA SER A 59 8.76 0.15 9.43
C SER A 59 8.59 1.61 9.77
N LEU A 60 8.76 1.95 11.04
CA LEU A 60 8.75 3.33 11.52
C LEU A 60 10.20 3.78 11.78
N SER A 61 10.46 5.05 11.50
CA SER A 61 11.74 5.70 11.78
C SER A 61 12.01 5.82 13.29
N ASP A 62 10.94 5.97 14.06
CA ASP A 62 10.92 5.96 15.52
C ASP A 62 9.69 5.13 15.96
N PRO A 63 9.83 4.16 16.87
CA PRO A 63 8.71 3.39 17.42
C PRO A 63 7.56 4.24 17.96
N ASP A 64 7.85 5.44 18.46
CA ASP A 64 6.87 6.36 19.05
C ASP A 64 6.39 7.45 18.07
N ALA A 65 6.78 7.37 16.79
CA ALA A 65 6.39 8.35 15.79
C ALA A 65 4.86 8.42 15.55
N LEU A 66 4.17 7.30 15.78
CA LEU A 66 2.72 7.18 15.70
C LEU A 66 2.18 6.63 17.01
N THR A 67 1.03 7.16 17.45
CA THR A 67 0.27 6.51 18.52
C THR A 67 -0.28 5.16 18.03
N GLY A 68 -0.63 4.28 18.96
CA GLY A 68 -1.23 2.99 18.60
C GLY A 68 -2.54 3.12 17.81
N GLU A 69 -3.31 4.19 18.02
CA GLU A 69 -4.53 4.48 17.24
C GLU A 69 -4.21 5.02 15.85
N GLU A 70 -3.28 5.97 15.75
CA GLU A 70 -2.80 6.51 14.46
C GLU A 70 -2.26 5.38 13.57
N GLN A 71 -1.42 4.50 14.14
CA GLN A 71 -0.86 3.36 13.44
C GLN A 71 -1.96 2.40 12.96
N LYS A 72 -2.90 2.01 13.84
CA LYS A 72 -4.00 1.11 13.46
C LYS A 72 -4.86 1.71 12.34
N SER A 73 -5.19 2.99 12.44
CA SER A 73 -6.05 3.67 11.47
C SER A 73 -5.39 3.77 10.10
N ILE A 74 -4.14 4.27 10.01
CA ILE A 74 -3.48 4.41 8.71
C ILE A 74 -3.18 3.05 8.08
N VAL A 75 -2.81 2.04 8.87
CA VAL A 75 -2.55 0.67 8.38
C VAL A 75 -3.83 0.03 7.84
N ALA A 76 -4.98 0.21 8.52
CA ALA A 76 -6.25 -0.32 8.04
C ALA A 76 -6.60 0.24 6.65
N ILE A 77 -6.50 1.57 6.48
CA ILE A 77 -6.79 2.22 5.18
C ILE A 77 -5.84 1.73 4.09
N LEU A 78 -4.56 1.58 4.38
CA LEU A 78 -3.58 1.10 3.39
C LEU A 78 -3.80 -0.37 3.02
N ILE A 79 -4.25 -1.21 3.96
CA ILE A 79 -4.64 -2.60 3.68
C ILE A 79 -5.87 -2.63 2.78
N GLU A 80 -6.86 -1.77 3.01
CA GLU A 80 -8.03 -1.63 2.13
C GLU A 80 -7.58 -1.26 0.71
N LYS A 81 -6.67 -0.30 0.54
CA LYS A 81 -6.11 0.07 -0.78
C LYS A 81 -5.35 -1.06 -1.46
N LEU A 82 -4.60 -1.86 -0.70
CA LEU A 82 -3.98 -3.07 -1.23
C LEU A 82 -5.05 -4.07 -1.72
N GLN A 83 -6.11 -4.31 -0.94
CA GLN A 83 -7.17 -5.25 -1.27
C GLN A 83 -8.03 -4.80 -2.46
N GLU A 84 -8.39 -3.52 -2.53
CA GLU A 84 -9.09 -2.93 -3.69
C GLU A 84 -8.34 -3.23 -4.99
N LYS A 85 -7.00 -3.08 -4.98
CA LYS A 85 -6.17 -3.38 -6.15
C LYS A 85 -6.18 -4.87 -6.50
N LYS A 86 -6.09 -5.75 -5.49
CA LYS A 86 -6.18 -7.21 -5.70
C LYS A 86 -7.51 -7.62 -6.33
N GLN A 87 -8.62 -7.02 -5.89
CA GLN A 87 -9.96 -7.36 -6.40
C GLN A 87 -10.20 -6.83 -7.82
N MET A 88 -9.73 -5.62 -8.13
CA MET A 88 -9.80 -5.05 -9.48
C MET A 88 -9.13 -5.96 -10.51
N THR A 89 -8.03 -6.61 -10.13
CA THR A 89 -7.35 -7.61 -10.97
C THR A 89 -8.20 -8.84 -11.27
N VAL A 90 -8.94 -9.36 -10.28
CA VAL A 90 -9.81 -10.55 -10.48
C VAL A 90 -10.89 -10.25 -11.51
N GLN A 91 -11.54 -9.10 -11.43
CA GLN A 91 -12.59 -8.71 -12.38
C GLN A 91 -12.08 -8.52 -13.82
N VAL A 92 -10.85 -8.06 -14.02
CA VAL A 92 -10.25 -7.96 -15.37
C VAL A 92 -9.96 -9.35 -15.95
N SER A 93 -9.74 -10.35 -15.11
CA SER A 93 -9.39 -11.71 -15.53
C SER A 93 -10.62 -12.56 -15.90
N ASP A 94 -11.82 -12.19 -15.44
CA ASP A 94 -13.08 -12.92 -15.67
C ASP A 94 -13.84 -12.50 -16.94
N ALA A 95 -13.24 -11.66 -17.79
CA ALA A 95 -13.80 -11.25 -19.08
C ALA A 95 -13.22 -12.08 -20.24
N GLU A 96 -13.50 -13.38 -20.26
CA GLU A 96 -13.36 -14.26 -21.44
C GLU A 96 -14.71 -14.83 -21.89
#